data_AF-A0AAU7YW46-F1
#
_entry.id   AF-A0AAU7YW46-F1
#
_cell.length_a   1.000
_cell.length_b   1.000
_cell.length_c   1.000
_cell.angle_alpha   90.00
_cell.angle_beta   90.00
_cell.angle_gamma   90.00
#
_symmetry.space_group_name_H-M   'P 1'
#
loop_
_entity.id
_entity.type
_entity.pdbx_description
1 polymer ?
#
loop_
_entity_poly.entity_id
_entity_poly.type
_entity_poly.pdbx_seq_one_letter_code
_entity_poly.pdbx_strand_id
1 'polypeptide(L)' 'MSEDIMFDKDKFEAVLKRMIDAKPTTFKEAVAKPKLNKDGSPRKKRFVQKMDKPLPRDADKV' A
#
# COMPACT_ATOMS: atom_id res chain seq x y z
N MET A 1 32.47 1.26 -1.12
CA MET A 1 32.28 0.62 -2.42
C MET A 1 31.05 1.26 -3.02
N SER A 2 31.23 2.15 -3.99
CA SER A 2 30.12 2.77 -4.70
C SER A 2 29.72 1.78 -5.78
N GLU A 3 28.73 0.94 -5.50
CA GLU A 3 28.12 0.13 -6.54
C GLU A 3 27.51 1.09 -7.57
N ASP A 4 27.93 0.96 -8.83
CA ASP A 4 27.31 1.68 -9.95
C ASP A 4 25.86 1.18 -10.07
N ILE A 5 24.96 1.85 -9.36
CA ILE A 5 23.52 1.60 -9.43
C ILE A 5 23.08 2.02 -10.82
N MET A 6 22.91 1.04 -11.71
CA MET A 6 22.35 1.27 -13.04
C MET A 6 20.94 1.86 -12.89
N PHE A 7 20.82 3.15 -13.23
CA PHE A 7 19.56 3.89 -13.15
C PHE A 7 18.68 3.57 -14.37
N ASP A 8 17.63 2.81 -14.14
CA ASP A 8 16.61 2.50 -15.14
C ASP A 8 15.46 3.50 -15.02
N LYS A 9 15.38 4.41 -16.01
CA LYS A 9 14.39 5.50 -16.06
C LYS A 9 12.96 4.97 -16.03
N ASP A 10 12.67 3.92 -16.79
CA ASP A 10 11.31 3.40 -16.95
C ASP A 10 10.80 2.80 -15.63
N LYS A 11 11.70 2.09 -14.93
CA LYS A 11 11.37 1.56 -13.59
C LYS A 11 11.17 2.68 -12.58
N PHE A 12 11.98 3.73 -12.63
CA PHE A 12 11.85 4.86 -11.73
C PHE A 12 10.53 5.62 -11.95
N GLU A 13 10.18 5.92 -13.20
CA GLU A 13 8.92 6.57 -13.55
C GLU A 13 7.70 5.72 -13.17
N ALA A 14 7.76 4.41 -13.40
CA ALA A 14 6.68 3.50 -13.00
C ALA A 14 6.48 3.48 -11.48
N VAL A 15 7.56 3.56 -10.70
CA VAL A 15 7.49 3.64 -9.23
C VAL A 15 6.94 5.00 -8.80
N LEU A 16 7.42 6.10 -9.38
CA LEU A 16 6.90 7.44 -9.08
C LEU A 16 5.40 7.55 -9.33
N LYS A 17 4.93 7.07 -10.47
CA LYS A 17 3.51 7.08 -10.81
C LYS A 17 2.69 6.30 -9.78
N ARG A 18 3.15 5.11 -9.39
CA ARG A 18 2.50 4.31 -8.33
C ARG A 18 2.49 5.02 -6.97
N MET A 19 3.54 5.77 -6.63
CA MET A 19 3.60 6.53 -5.39
C MET A 19 2.63 7.71 -5.37
N ILE A 20 2.45 8.38 -6.52
CA ILE A 20 1.47 9.46 -6.68
C ILE A 20 0.04 8.91 -6.60
N ASP A 21 -0.23 7.77 -7.25
CA ASP A 21 -1.55 7.12 -7.25
C ASP A 21 -1.86 6.40 -5.91
N ALA A 22 -0.85 6.19 -5.06
CA ALA A 22 -1.03 5.53 -3.78
C ALA A 22 -1.81 6.43 -2.81
N LYS A 23 -2.76 5.83 -2.09
CA LYS A 23 -3.45 6.53 -1.00
C LYS A 23 -2.42 6.99 0.04
N PRO A 24 -2.49 8.24 0.51
CA PRO A 24 -1.56 8.75 1.50
C PRO A 24 -1.66 7.90 2.77
N THR A 25 -0.51 7.42 3.23
CA THR A 25 -0.41 6.70 4.50
C THR A 25 -0.69 7.67 5.63
N THR A 26 -1.67 7.33 6.48
CA THR A 26 -1.97 8.18 7.62
C THR A 26 -0.87 8.06 8.68
N PHE A 27 -0.59 9.13 9.43
CA PHE A 27 0.42 9.12 10.49
C PHE A 27 0.22 7.94 11.47
N LYS A 28 -1.03 7.69 11.86
CA LYS A 28 -1.41 6.58 12.75
C LYS A 28 -1.02 5.22 12.19
N GLU A 29 -1.13 5.00 10.88
CA GLU A 29 -0.71 3.77 10.23
C GLU A 29 0.81 3.67 10.11
N ALA A 30 1.49 4.79 9.82
CA ALA A 30 2.95 4.83 9.72
C ALA A 30 3.64 4.52 11.06
N VAL A 31 3.08 5.00 12.18
CA VAL A 31 3.64 4.79 13.53
C VAL A 31 3.01 3.62 14.28
N ALA A 32 2.02 2.93 13.69
CA ALA A 32 1.39 1.78 14.33
C ALA A 32 2.39 0.64 14.47
N LYS A 33 2.65 0.23 15.73
CA LYS A 33 3.44 -0.98 16.00
C LYS A 33 2.75 -2.19 15.33
N PRO A 34 3.47 -3.03 14.57
CA PRO A 34 2.91 -4.23 13.98
C PRO A 34 2.30 -5.09 15.08
N LYS A 35 1.03 -5.47 14.93
CA LYS A 35 0.46 -6.47 15.84
C LYS A 35 1.23 -7.77 15.63
N LEU A 36 1.74 -8.38 16.70
CA LEU A 36 2.49 -9.64 16.62
C LEU A 36 1.54 -10.83 16.75
N ASN A 37 1.93 -11.98 16.21
CA ASN A 37 1.33 -13.28 16.48
C ASN A 37 1.74 -13.78 17.87
N LYS A 38 1.11 -14.86 18.34
CA LYS A 38 1.49 -15.53 19.59
C LYS A 38 2.95 -15.97 19.58
N ASP A 39 3.49 -16.30 18.40
CA ASP A 39 4.90 -16.69 18.19
C ASP A 39 5.86 -15.49 18.05
N GLY A 40 5.40 -14.26 18.33
CA GLY A 40 6.22 -13.04 18.23
C GLY A 40 6.48 -12.56 16.80
N SER A 41 6.15 -13.35 15.78
CA SER A 41 6.26 -12.93 14.38
C SER A 41 5.27 -11.78 14.08
N PRO A 42 5.65 -10.77 13.27
CA PRO A 42 4.71 -9.74 12.85
C PRO A 42 3.50 -10.38 12.16
N ARG A 43 2.28 -10.06 12.61
CA ARG A 43 1.09 -10.40 11.83
C ARG A 43 1.21 -9.66 10.52
N LYS A 44 1.43 -10.42 9.45
CA LYS A 44 1.13 -9.97 8.09
C LYS A 44 -0.37 -9.70 8.03
N LYS A 45 -0.79 -8.50 8.44
CA LYS A 45 -2.03 -7.94 7.93
C LYS A 45 -1.79 -7.85 6.43
N ARG A 46 -2.48 -8.69 5.65
CA ARG A 46 -2.64 -8.37 4.23
C ARG A 46 -3.34 -7.02 4.22
N PHE A 47 -2.59 -5.94 4.08
CA PHE A 47 -3.15 -4.71 3.54
C PHE A 47 -3.42 -5.04 2.08
N VAL A 48 -4.50 -5.79 1.85
CA VAL A 48 -5.16 -5.77 0.56
C VAL A 48 -5.65 -4.34 0.48
N GLN A 49 -4.93 -3.50 -0.27
CA GLN A 49 -5.54 -2.28 -0.78
C GLN A 49 -6.83 -2.78 -1.45
N LYS A 50 -7.98 -2.48 -0.84
CA LYS A 50 -9.29 -2.77 -1.42
C LYS A 50 -9.43 -1.84 -2.63
N MET A 51 -8.69 -2.12 -3.68
CA MET A 51 -9.05 -1.69 -5.02
C MET A 51 -10.19 -2.63 -5.40
N ASP A 52 -11.33 -2.03 -5.71
CA ASP A 52 -12.53 -2.68 -6.24
C ASP A 52 -13.32 -3.56 -5.25
N LYS A 53 -14.05 -2.91 -4.35
CA LYS A 53 -15.38 -3.41 -4.01
C LYS A 53 -16.39 -2.51 -4.73
N PRO A 54 -17.12 -2.98 -5.76
CA PRO A 54 -18.15 -2.17 -6.40
C PRO A 54 -19.21 -1.80 -5.36
N LEU A 55 -19.61 -0.53 -5.36
CA LEU A 55 -20.72 -0.03 -4.54
C LEU A 55 -22.00 -0.81 -4.92
N PRO A 56 -22.80 -1.30 -3.96
CA PRO A 56 -24.09 -1.90 -4.27
C PRO A 56 -24.98 -0.86 -4.96
N ARG A 57 -25.54 -1.21 -6.12
CA ARG A 57 -26.42 -0.36 -6.96
C ARG A 57 -27.87 -0.35 -6.44
N ASP A 58 -28.09 -0.37 -5.14
CA ASP A 58 -29.44 -0.44 -4.59
C ASP A 58 -29.63 0.62 -3.51
N ALA A 59 -29.82 1.86 -3.96
CA ALA A 59 -30.38 2.94 -3.15
C ALA A 59 -30.85 4.04 -4.12
N ASP A 60 -31.92 3.78 -4.86
CA ASP A 60 -32.91 4.78 -5.28
C ASP A 60 -33.97 4.11 -6.16
N LYS A 61 -35.08 3.73 -5.53
CA LYS A 61 -36.46 3.79 -6.04
C LYS A 61 -37.40 3.17 -5.00
N VAL A 62 -37.90 4.05 -4.13
CA VAL A 62 -39.25 3.93 -3.53
C VAL A 62 -40.25 4.35 -4.60
#